data_AF-A0A3M1YYW6-F1
#
_entry.id   AF-A0A3M1YYW6-F1
#
_cell.length_a   1.000
_cell.length_b   1.000
_cell.length_c   1.000
_cell.angle_alpha   90.00
_cell.angle_beta   90.00
_cell.angle_gamma   90.00
#
_symmetry.space_group_name_H-M   'P 1'
#
loop_
_entity.id
_entity.type
_entity.pdbx_description
1 polymer ?
#
loop_
_entity_poly.entity_id
_entity_poly.type
_entity_poly.pdbx_seq_one_letter_code
_entity_poly.pdbx_strand_id
1 'polypeptide(L)'
;IARFTADGVLFTDGRAEAFDAIIAATGYRTGLTQWLSLPDLLDEDGYLKVPCGEPTPYPGLYFVGLVNSPAGVLMAARMQSRALARHIASYLSQVIED
;
A
#
# COMPACT_ATOMS: atom_id res chain seq x y z
N ILE A 1 -2.14 21.30 -10.99
CA ILE A 1 -0.98 21.85 -11.76
C ILE A 1 -1.13 21.38 -13.19
N ALA A 2 -1.02 22.27 -14.19
CA ALA A 2 -1.02 21.88 -15.60
C ALA A 2 0.38 21.51 -16.08
N ARG A 3 1.38 22.34 -15.75
CA ARG A 3 2.81 22.05 -15.97
C ARG A 3 3.71 22.90 -15.07
N PHE A 4 4.94 22.46 -14.89
CA PHE A 4 6.02 23.31 -14.36
C PHE A 4 6.55 24.24 -15.46
N THR A 5 7.00 25.43 -15.07
CA THR A 5 7.77 26.35 -15.92
C THR A 5 9.22 26.40 -15.45
N ALA A 6 10.06 27.23 -16.07
CA ALA A 6 11.45 27.38 -15.66
C ALA A 6 11.60 27.94 -14.23
N ASP A 7 10.60 28.70 -13.77
CA ASP A 7 10.61 29.53 -12.56
C ASP A 7 9.37 29.34 -11.66
N GLY A 8 8.50 28.38 -11.99
CA GLY A 8 7.23 28.24 -11.29
C GLY A 8 6.26 27.22 -11.90
N VAL A 9 4.98 27.57 -11.90
CA VAL A 9 3.88 26.67 -12.23
C VAL A 9 2.83 27.39 -13.08
N LEU A 10 2.36 26.72 -14.14
CA LEU A 10 1.09 27.05 -14.79
C LEU A 10 -0.02 26.19 -14.19
N PHE A 11 -1.05 26.83 -13.65
CA PHE A 11 -2.25 26.19 -13.15
C PHE A 11 -3.24 25.88 -14.28
N THR A 12 -4.15 24.95 -14.01
CA THR A 12 -5.16 24.50 -15.00
C THR A 12 -6.20 25.57 -15.33
N ASP A 13 -6.29 26.62 -14.54
CA ASP A 13 -7.12 27.82 -14.79
C ASP A 13 -6.41 28.89 -15.63
N GLY A 14 -5.16 28.63 -16.06
CA GLY A 14 -4.36 29.54 -16.88
C GLY A 14 -3.50 30.53 -16.08
N ARG A 15 -3.61 30.59 -14.75
CA ARG A 15 -2.71 31.43 -13.93
C ARG A 15 -1.29 30.86 -13.94
N ALA A 16 -0.31 31.75 -14.05
CA ALA A 16 1.11 31.42 -13.90
C ALA A 16 1.66 32.14 -12.68
N GLU A 17 2.33 31.40 -11.80
CA GLU A 17 2.93 31.94 -10.56
C GLU A 17 4.34 31.36 -10.36
N ALA A 18 5.25 32.21 -9.90
CA ALA A 18 6.65 31.85 -9.63
C ALA A 18 6.79 31.26 -8.22
N PHE A 19 7.67 30.25 -8.08
CA PHE A 19 7.96 29.61 -6.81
C PHE A 19 9.45 29.26 -6.71
N ASP A 20 10.08 29.59 -5.58
CA ASP A 20 11.50 29.25 -5.35
C ASP A 20 11.71 27.75 -5.10
N ALA A 21 10.69 27.06 -4.58
CA ALA A 21 10.75 25.64 -4.27
C ALA A 21 9.37 24.99 -4.36
N ILE A 22 9.36 23.68 -4.68
CA ILE A 22 8.16 22.86 -4.78
C ILE A 22 8.36 21.59 -3.96
N ILE A 23 7.46 21.33 -3.01
CA ILE A 23 7.48 20.11 -2.20
C ILE A 23 6.40 19.16 -2.72
N ALA A 24 6.83 18.05 -3.33
CA ALA A 24 5.92 17.01 -3.81
C ALA A 24 5.41 16.14 -2.65
N ALA A 25 4.37 16.61 -1.96
CA ALA A 25 3.68 15.86 -0.90
C ALA A 25 2.60 14.91 -1.45
N THR A 26 2.87 14.23 -2.57
CA THR A 26 1.88 13.44 -3.33
C THR A 26 1.71 12.00 -2.85
N GLY A 27 2.22 11.67 -1.66
CA GLY A 27 2.15 10.33 -1.07
C GLY A 27 3.19 9.36 -1.63
N TYR A 28 2.95 8.06 -1.39
CA TYR A 28 3.86 6.96 -1.73
C TYR A 28 3.11 5.83 -2.44
N ARG A 29 3.84 4.99 -3.17
CA ARG A 29 3.35 3.71 -3.70
C ARG A 29 3.81 2.56 -2.80
N THR A 30 3.17 1.40 -2.89
CA THR A 30 3.51 0.22 -2.07
C THR A 30 4.89 -0.35 -2.39
N GLY A 31 5.38 -0.19 -3.63
CA GLY A 31 6.65 -0.75 -4.11
C GLY A 31 6.62 -2.27 -4.35
N LEU A 32 5.49 -2.94 -4.07
CA LEU A 32 5.38 -4.41 -4.16
C LEU A 32 5.60 -4.92 -5.58
N THR A 33 5.12 -4.19 -6.60
CA THR A 33 5.23 -4.58 -8.01
C THR A 33 6.67 -4.69 -8.50
N GLN A 34 7.65 -4.15 -7.78
CA GLN A 34 9.06 -4.18 -8.16
C GLN A 34 9.76 -5.50 -7.79
N TRP A 35 9.20 -6.28 -6.86
CA TRP A 35 9.86 -7.48 -6.34
C TRP A 35 8.91 -8.65 -6.09
N LEU A 36 7.60 -8.42 -6.07
CA LEU A 36 6.59 -9.46 -5.87
C LEU A 36 5.97 -9.85 -7.22
N SER A 37 6.30 -11.06 -7.70
CA SER A 37 5.75 -11.62 -8.94
C SER A 37 4.68 -12.68 -8.66
N LEU A 38 3.58 -12.28 -8.02
CA LEU A 38 2.45 -13.14 -7.72
C LEU A 38 1.21 -12.67 -8.50
N PRO A 39 0.80 -13.40 -9.56
CA PRO A 39 -0.40 -13.08 -10.33
C PRO A 39 -1.62 -12.88 -9.45
N ASP A 40 -2.51 -11.98 -9.86
CA ASP A 40 -3.80 -11.71 -9.23
C ASP A 40 -3.80 -11.27 -7.75
N LEU A 41 -2.64 -11.08 -7.12
CA LEU A 41 -2.54 -10.60 -5.75
C LEU A 41 -2.62 -9.06 -5.65
N LEU A 42 -2.03 -8.37 -6.64
CA LEU A 42 -1.99 -6.91 -6.73
C LEU A 42 -2.91 -6.41 -7.84
N ASP A 43 -3.51 -5.24 -7.64
CA ASP A 43 -4.17 -4.47 -8.70
C ASP A 43 -3.16 -3.71 -9.59
N GLU A 44 -3.68 -3.00 -10.59
CA GLU A 44 -2.88 -2.25 -11.56
C GLU A 44 -2.04 -1.12 -10.93
N ASP A 45 -2.48 -0.61 -9.78
CA ASP A 45 -1.78 0.42 -9.01
C ASP A 45 -0.78 -0.16 -8.00
N GLY A 46 -0.72 -1.49 -7.88
CA GLY A 46 0.17 -2.21 -6.98
C GLY A 46 -0.36 -2.35 -5.55
N TYR A 47 -1.65 -2.17 -5.32
CA TYR A 47 -2.30 -2.44 -4.03
C TYR A 47 -2.80 -3.87 -3.93
N LEU A 48 -2.88 -4.39 -2.70
CA LEU A 48 -3.41 -5.71 -2.44
C LEU A 48 -4.90 -5.78 -2.77
N LYS A 49 -5.32 -6.80 -3.53
CA LYS A 49 -6.74 -7.09 -3.77
C LYS A 49 -7.43 -7.76 -2.57
N VAL A 50 -6.66 -8.27 -1.62
CA VAL A 50 -7.16 -8.92 -0.40
C VAL A 50 -6.89 -8.04 0.84
N PRO A 51 -7.73 -8.14 1.89
CA PRO A 51 -7.50 -7.39 3.11
C PRO A 51 -6.19 -7.79 3.80
N CYS A 52 -5.47 -6.80 4.34
CA CYS A 52 -4.37 -7.08 5.26
C CYS A 52 -4.88 -7.77 6.53
N GLY A 53 -4.09 -8.71 7.06
CA GLY A 53 -4.43 -9.52 8.22
C GLY A 53 -5.21 -10.81 7.91
N GLU A 54 -5.66 -10.99 6.66
CA GLU A 54 -6.39 -12.16 6.19
C GLU A 54 -5.50 -13.07 5.30
N PRO A 55 -5.85 -14.35 5.10
CA PRO A 55 -5.16 -15.23 4.17
C PRO A 55 -5.19 -14.71 2.72
N THR A 56 -4.09 -14.92 2.01
CA THR A 56 -4.01 -14.65 0.57
C THR A 56 -4.29 -15.93 -0.23
N PRO A 57 -4.48 -15.85 -1.57
CA PRO A 57 -4.54 -17.04 -2.43
C PRO A 57 -3.26 -17.90 -2.41
N TYR A 58 -2.17 -17.38 -1.83
CA TYR A 58 -0.90 -18.07 -1.65
C TYR A 58 -0.76 -18.51 -0.19
N PRO A 59 -0.94 -19.81 0.13
CA PRO A 59 -0.86 -20.30 1.50
C PRO A 59 0.47 -19.92 2.16
N GLY A 60 0.41 -19.48 3.42
CA GLY A 60 1.60 -19.03 4.17
C GLY A 60 2.05 -17.60 3.89
N LEU A 61 1.50 -16.93 2.87
CA LEU A 61 1.77 -15.51 2.59
C LEU A 61 0.68 -14.63 3.19
N TYR A 62 1.11 -13.58 3.89
CA TYR A 62 0.24 -12.60 4.53
C TYR A 62 0.82 -11.19 4.45
N PHE A 63 -0.05 -10.19 4.58
CA PHE A 63 0.32 -8.77 4.60
C PHE A 63 -0.30 -8.05 5.79
N VAL A 64 0.38 -7.04 6.32
CA VAL A 64 -0.07 -6.22 7.45
C VAL A 64 0.39 -4.78 7.26
N GLY A 65 -0.44 -3.82 7.65
CA GLY A 65 -0.08 -2.40 7.65
C GLY A 65 0.00 -1.74 6.27
N LEU A 66 -0.29 -2.44 5.17
CA LEU A 66 -0.31 -1.90 3.81
C LEU A 66 -1.71 -1.36 3.44
N VAL A 67 -2.32 -0.60 4.35
CA VAL A 67 -3.65 -0.03 4.16
C VAL A 67 -3.67 1.46 4.50
N ASN A 68 -4.43 2.22 3.72
CA ASN A 68 -4.80 3.59 4.08
C ASN A 68 -6.03 3.54 4.98
N SER A 69 -5.83 3.71 6.29
CA SER A 69 -6.91 3.67 7.28
C SER A 69 -7.17 5.05 7.88
N PRO A 70 -8.43 5.51 7.98
CA PRO A 70 -8.79 6.71 8.73
C PRO A 70 -8.37 6.66 10.21
N ALA A 71 -8.25 5.46 10.79
CA ALA A 71 -7.78 5.27 12.16
C ALA A 71 -6.25 5.39 12.31
N GLY A 72 -5.52 5.60 11.22
CA GLY A 72 -4.06 5.59 11.16
C GLY A 72 -3.49 4.18 10.97
N VAL A 73 -2.36 4.11 10.26
CA VAL A 73 -1.73 2.84 9.86
C VAL A 73 -1.32 1.99 11.06
N LEU A 74 -0.84 2.60 12.15
CA LEU A 74 -0.39 1.87 13.34
C LEU A 74 -1.54 1.17 14.07
N MET A 75 -2.70 1.84 14.19
CA MET A 75 -3.88 1.24 14.80
C MET A 75 -4.46 0.14 13.90
N ALA A 76 -4.51 0.38 12.58
CA ALA A 76 -4.95 -0.63 11.62
C ALA A 76 -4.05 -1.89 11.67
N ALA A 77 -2.73 -1.71 11.67
CA ALA A 77 -1.77 -2.81 11.76
C ALA A 77 -1.93 -3.60 13.07
N ARG A 78 -2.18 -2.92 14.20
CA ARG A 78 -2.46 -3.59 15.49
C ARG A 78 -3.73 -4.45 15.43
N MET A 79 -4.78 -3.99 14.76
CA MET A 79 -6.01 -4.77 14.64
C MET A 79 -5.80 -5.98 13.73
N GLN A 80 -5.16 -5.77 12.57
CA GLN A 80 -4.83 -6.80 11.60
C GLN A 80 -3.91 -7.88 12.18
N SER A 81 -2.93 -7.51 13.01
CA SER A 81 -1.97 -8.46 13.58
C SER A 81 -2.63 -9.54 14.45
N ARG A 82 -3.76 -9.23 15.11
CA ARG A 82 -4.51 -10.20 15.91
C ARG A 82 -5.18 -11.28 15.05
N ALA A 83 -5.75 -10.90 13.91
CA ALA A 83 -6.32 -11.85 12.96
C ALA A 83 -5.19 -12.68 12.32
N LEU A 84 -4.15 -11.99 11.83
CA LEU A 84 -2.97 -12.59 11.23
C LEU A 84 -2.34 -13.67 12.11
N ALA A 85 -2.14 -13.39 13.41
CA ALA A 85 -1.54 -14.36 14.34
C ALA A 85 -2.35 -15.66 14.43
N ARG A 86 -3.68 -15.58 14.39
CA ARG A 86 -4.54 -16.78 14.39
C ARG A 86 -4.42 -17.56 13.09
N HIS A 87 -4.37 -16.88 11.94
CA HIS A 87 -4.19 -17.54 10.65
C HIS A 87 -2.83 -18.22 10.55
N ILE A 88 -1.76 -17.56 11.00
CA ILE A 88 -0.41 -18.16 11.03
C ILE A 88 -0.39 -19.41 11.92
N ALA A 89 -0.95 -19.32 13.14
CA ALA A 89 -1.01 -20.47 14.04
C ALA A 89 -1.77 -21.65 13.41
N SER A 90 -2.93 -21.39 12.80
CA SER A 90 -3.71 -22.42 12.11
C SER A 90 -2.96 -23.04 10.93
N TYR A 91 -2.26 -22.22 10.13
CA TYR A 91 -1.49 -22.70 8.98
C TYR A 91 -0.32 -23.59 9.43
N LEU A 92 0.41 -23.17 10.47
CA LEU A 92 1.54 -23.94 10.98
C LEU A 92 1.12 -25.26 11.62
N SER A 93 -0.03 -25.32 12.31
CA SER A 93 -0.57 -26.59 12.82
C SER A 93 -0.80 -27.60 11.70
N GLN A 94 -1.37 -27.16 10.57
CA GLN A 94 -1.64 -28.02 9.41
C GLN A 94 -0.34 -28.49 8.76
N VAL A 95 0.65 -27.61 8.62
CA VAL A 95 1.95 -27.94 7.99
C VAL A 95 2.81 -28.86 8.85
N ILE A 96 2.66 -28.85 10.18
CA ILE A 96 3.43 -29.71 11.10
C ILE A 96 2.82 -31.12 11.22
N GLU A 97 1.52 -31.26 10.95
CA GLU A 97 0.81 -32.54 11.00
C GLU A 97 0.98 -33.39 9.72
N ASP A 98 1.37 -32.77 8.60
CA ASP A 98 1.73 -33.41 7.32
C ASP A 98 3.23 -33.79 7.22
#